data_AF-A0A5Q4ERJ9-F1
#
_entry.id   AF-A0A5Q4ERJ9-F1
#
_cell.length_a   1.000
_cell.length_b   1.000
_cell.length_c   1.000
_cell.angle_alpha   90.00
_cell.angle_beta   90.00
_cell.angle_gamma   90.00
#
_symmetry.space_group_name_H-M   'P 1'
#
loop_
_entity.id
_entity.type
_entity.pdbx_description
1 polymer ?
#
loop_
_entity_poly.entity_id
_entity_poly.type
_entity_poly.pdbx_seq_one_letter_code
_entity_poly.pdbx_strand_id
1 'polypeptide(L)'
;MLNRTLILSAAVGACAFGHVATLPALAVDAGFVSTNRFGYEGTALRYDTMADALAGVNSTDTINITDRDLAMVVASDDTSVADRTQFLGAWWHTTDTFYSPTEGRAGWGNTTGNTGVGFLQMFDIGAVSTTGVSMSFSDFDGSFYTTFDLSVTGENAGEDQFSRFSAMGNNGDGGVWHGYAINLTATGLEGVGISPGVIESTNQPTDVSGSISGLFEITSTAAGQEGFYVVNLALSMDNWAWDNRNDLTPLVSSDGGDTFFDGSFPDSVFRVVPAPGAAAFFALGGAALARRRR
;
A
#
# COMPACT_ATOMS: atom_id res chain seq x y z
N MET A 1 18.36 49.31 7.63
CA MET A 1 18.23 48.11 8.49
C MET A 1 16.74 47.90 8.76
N LEU A 2 16.07 47.10 7.93
CA LEU A 2 14.66 46.77 8.10
C LEU A 2 14.55 45.40 8.77
N ASN A 3 14.03 45.37 10.00
CA ASN A 3 13.63 44.14 10.67
C ASN A 3 12.36 43.60 10.00
N ARG A 4 12.47 42.48 9.29
CA ARG A 4 11.33 41.66 8.87
C ARG A 4 11.19 40.49 9.83
N THR A 5 10.27 40.64 10.77
CA THR A 5 9.79 39.55 11.64
C THR A 5 8.96 38.60 10.78
N LEU A 6 9.50 37.40 10.51
CA LEU A 6 8.76 36.31 9.91
C LEU A 6 7.93 35.65 11.02
N ILE A 7 6.62 35.87 11.00
CA ILE A 7 5.66 35.11 11.82
C ILE A 7 5.37 33.84 11.04
N LEU A 8 6.00 32.72 11.44
CA LEU A 8 5.60 31.39 11.00
C LEU A 8 4.28 31.06 11.71
N SER A 9 3.18 31.12 10.98
CA SER A 9 1.89 30.63 11.46
C SER A 9 1.92 29.10 11.42
N ALA A 10 2.00 28.46 12.58
CA ALA A 10 1.76 27.03 12.73
C ALA A 10 0.28 26.76 12.42
N ALA A 11 0.01 26.10 11.30
CA ALA A 11 -1.31 25.57 11.00
C ALA A 11 -1.55 24.37 11.93
N VAL A 12 -2.33 24.57 12.98
CA VAL A 12 -2.88 23.49 13.80
C VAL A 12 -3.92 22.77 12.94
N GLY A 13 -3.51 21.70 12.27
CA GLY A 13 -4.40 20.79 11.58
C GLY A 13 -5.18 19.98 12.61
N ALA A 14 -6.39 20.41 12.94
CA ALA A 14 -7.33 19.57 13.68
C ALA A 14 -7.74 18.40 12.77
N CYS A 15 -7.19 17.21 13.03
CA CYS A 15 -7.72 15.95 12.52
C CYS A 15 -9.08 15.70 13.17
N ALA A 16 -10.11 16.37 12.66
CA ALA A 16 -11.47 15.96 12.93
C ALA A 16 -11.70 14.63 12.22
N PHE A 17 -11.80 13.54 12.99
CA PHE A 17 -12.45 12.30 12.56
C PHE A 17 -13.92 12.62 12.30
N GLY A 18 -14.16 13.26 11.15
CA GLY A 18 -15.48 13.68 10.69
C GLY A 18 -16.31 12.46 10.34
N HIS A 19 -17.53 12.43 10.87
CA HIS A 19 -18.55 11.44 10.58
C HIS A 19 -18.54 10.96 9.13
N VAL A 20 -18.32 9.65 8.97
CA VAL A 20 -18.50 8.92 7.72
C VAL A 20 -19.94 9.14 7.26
N ALA A 21 -20.12 9.91 6.18
CA ALA A 21 -21.36 9.89 5.44
C ALA A 21 -21.52 8.47 4.88
N THR A 22 -22.57 7.77 5.31
CA THR A 22 -22.92 6.45 4.77
C THR A 22 -23.41 6.62 3.34
N LEU A 23 -22.46 6.49 2.39
CA LEU A 23 -22.79 6.29 0.99
C LEU A 23 -23.60 4.99 0.85
N PRO A 24 -24.61 4.93 -0.03
CA PRO A 24 -25.27 3.67 -0.32
C PRO A 24 -24.21 2.65 -0.76
N ALA A 25 -24.18 1.50 -0.09
CA ALA A 25 -23.31 0.39 -0.44
C ALA A 25 -23.67 -0.09 -1.84
N LEU A 26 -22.98 0.47 -2.85
CA LEU A 26 -22.81 -0.21 -4.12
C LEU A 26 -22.12 -1.54 -3.81
N ALA A 27 -22.49 -2.61 -4.53
CA ALA A 27 -21.76 -3.86 -4.43
C ALA A 27 -20.27 -3.53 -4.59
N VAL A 28 -19.51 -3.77 -3.53
CA VAL A 28 -18.09 -3.49 -3.50
C VAL A 28 -17.44 -4.60 -4.31
N ASP A 29 -16.99 -4.26 -5.52
CA ASP A 29 -16.27 -5.25 -6.32
C ASP A 29 -14.95 -5.56 -5.62
N ALA A 30 -14.68 -6.86 -5.53
CA ALA A 30 -13.42 -7.41 -5.05
C ALA A 30 -12.41 -7.42 -6.20
N GLY A 31 -11.18 -7.85 -5.94
CA GLY A 31 -10.21 -7.90 -7.02
C GLY A 31 -8.81 -8.21 -6.57
N PHE A 32 -7.87 -7.83 -7.42
CA PHE A 32 -6.45 -8.01 -7.19
C PHE A 32 -5.69 -6.79 -7.66
N VAL A 33 -4.78 -6.31 -6.82
CA VAL A 33 -3.74 -5.36 -7.23
C VAL A 33 -2.37 -5.93 -6.88
N SER A 34 -1.44 -5.78 -7.83
CA SER A 34 -0.01 -6.04 -7.65
C SER A 34 0.79 -5.02 -8.44
N THR A 35 1.65 -4.26 -7.76
CA THR A 35 2.51 -3.28 -8.42
C THR A 35 3.77 -2.97 -7.62
N ASN A 36 4.86 -2.73 -8.33
CA ASN A 36 6.13 -2.20 -7.80
C ASN A 36 6.42 -0.79 -8.34
N ARG A 37 5.40 -0.10 -8.88
CA ARG A 37 5.58 1.18 -9.59
C ARG A 37 5.54 2.38 -8.65
N PHE A 38 4.83 2.27 -7.54
CA PHE A 38 4.52 3.41 -6.68
C PHE A 38 5.62 3.71 -5.69
N GLY A 39 5.60 4.93 -5.16
CA GLY A 39 6.33 5.32 -3.97
C GLY A 39 5.42 6.05 -2.98
N TYR A 40 6.02 6.55 -1.90
CA TYR A 40 5.34 7.38 -0.92
C TYR A 40 6.27 8.37 -0.22
N GLU A 41 5.66 9.44 0.27
CA GLU A 41 6.28 10.47 1.11
C GLU A 41 5.25 11.06 2.07
N GLY A 42 5.68 11.77 3.11
CA GLY A 42 4.78 12.42 4.05
C GLY A 42 5.39 12.54 5.44
N THR A 43 4.57 12.33 6.47
CA THR A 43 4.98 12.53 7.86
C THR A 43 4.51 11.42 8.79
N ALA A 44 5.28 11.20 9.85
CA ALA A 44 4.84 10.49 11.04
C ALA A 44 5.02 11.38 12.27
N LEU A 45 3.96 11.56 13.05
CA LEU A 45 4.00 12.28 14.32
C LEU A 45 4.12 11.28 15.47
N ARG A 46 5.13 11.44 16.32
CA ARG A 46 5.35 10.59 17.50
C ARG A 46 4.66 11.17 18.73
N TYR A 47 4.08 10.30 19.54
CA TYR A 47 3.43 10.61 20.81
C TYR A 47 3.82 9.59 21.87
N ASP A 48 3.86 10.04 23.13
CA ASP A 48 4.18 9.17 24.27
C ASP A 48 2.99 8.29 24.68
N THR A 49 1.76 8.74 24.42
CA THR A 49 0.54 8.02 24.80
C THR A 49 -0.44 7.88 23.63
N MET A 50 -1.21 6.79 23.65
CA MET A 50 -2.27 6.56 22.68
C MET A 50 -3.36 7.64 22.74
N ALA A 51 -3.67 8.14 23.95
CA ALA A 51 -4.68 9.19 24.13
C ALA A 51 -4.26 10.50 23.45
N ASP A 52 -2.99 10.88 23.59
CA ASP A 52 -2.41 12.05 22.91
C ASP A 52 -2.39 11.87 21.40
N ALA A 53 -2.01 10.67 20.91
CA ALA A 53 -2.01 10.35 19.48
C ALA A 53 -3.42 10.43 18.87
N LEU A 54 -4.43 9.87 19.54
CA LEU A 54 -5.83 9.92 19.11
C LEU A 54 -6.42 11.33 19.16
N ALA A 55 -5.99 12.15 20.13
CA ALA A 55 -6.42 13.53 20.26
C ALA A 55 -5.61 14.52 19.39
N GLY A 56 -4.47 14.09 18.83
CA GLY A 56 -3.58 14.95 18.04
C GLY A 56 -2.94 16.07 18.85
N VAL A 57 -2.54 15.79 20.10
CA VAL A 57 -1.95 16.79 21.02
C VAL A 57 -0.63 16.29 21.60
N ASN A 58 0.24 17.19 22.04
CA ASN A 58 1.50 16.84 22.72
C ASN A 58 2.43 15.91 21.92
N SER A 59 2.51 16.08 20.58
CA SER A 59 3.48 15.34 19.77
C SER A 59 4.91 15.62 20.25
N THR A 60 5.70 14.56 20.43
CA THR A 60 7.09 14.65 20.87
C THR A 60 8.08 14.75 19.71
N ASP A 61 7.69 14.34 18.50
CA ASP A 61 8.52 14.44 17.31
C ASP A 61 7.68 14.56 16.01
N THR A 62 8.30 15.09 14.97
CA THR A 62 7.79 15.10 13.59
C THR A 62 8.83 14.53 12.67
N ILE A 63 8.54 13.34 12.11
CA ILE A 63 9.42 12.62 11.21
C ILE A 63 8.95 12.88 9.78
N ASN A 64 9.81 13.48 8.97
CA ASN A 64 9.58 13.64 7.53
C ASN A 64 10.06 12.39 6.79
N ILE A 65 9.20 11.87 5.92
CA ILE A 65 9.43 10.66 5.11
C ILE A 65 9.41 11.13 3.66
N THR A 66 10.45 10.82 2.90
CA THR A 66 10.61 11.29 1.52
C THR A 66 11.01 10.15 0.59
N ASP A 67 10.47 10.16 -0.63
CA ASP A 67 10.90 9.35 -1.78
C ASP A 67 11.13 7.87 -1.44
N ARG A 68 10.13 7.22 -0.84
CA ARG A 68 10.19 5.80 -0.50
C ARG A 68 9.58 4.95 -1.58
N ASP A 69 10.24 3.85 -1.93
CA ASP A 69 9.69 2.86 -2.85
C ASP A 69 8.49 2.15 -2.22
N LEU A 70 7.51 1.73 -3.03
CA LEU A 70 6.38 0.90 -2.61
C LEU A 70 6.23 -0.32 -3.53
N ALA A 71 6.27 -1.49 -2.92
CA ALA A 71 5.74 -2.73 -3.45
C ALA A 71 4.41 -3.01 -2.76
N MET A 72 3.34 -3.14 -3.54
CA MET A 72 1.98 -3.30 -3.02
C MET A 72 1.36 -4.57 -3.60
N VAL A 73 0.75 -5.39 -2.74
CA VAL A 73 -0.07 -6.52 -3.18
C VAL A 73 -1.26 -6.73 -2.24
N VAL A 74 -2.49 -6.59 -2.71
CA VAL A 74 -3.69 -6.82 -1.89
C VAL A 74 -4.71 -7.62 -2.67
N ALA A 75 -5.45 -8.49 -1.99
CA ALA A 75 -6.78 -8.89 -2.41
C ALA A 75 -7.62 -9.39 -1.25
N SER A 76 -8.93 -9.31 -1.41
CA SER A 76 -9.75 -10.47 -1.07
C SER A 76 -10.88 -10.62 -2.09
N ASP A 77 -10.93 -11.84 -2.66
CA ASP A 77 -11.93 -12.49 -3.54
C ASP A 77 -11.67 -12.61 -5.07
N ASP A 78 -10.41 -12.45 -5.51
CA ASP A 78 -9.91 -13.20 -6.68
C ASP A 78 -9.57 -14.65 -6.25
N THR A 79 -10.40 -15.63 -6.64
CA THR A 79 -10.19 -17.08 -6.34
C THR A 79 -8.87 -17.62 -6.91
N SER A 80 -8.27 -16.83 -7.79
CA SER A 80 -6.86 -16.71 -8.16
C SER A 80 -5.81 -17.12 -7.14
N VAL A 81 -5.94 -16.48 -5.98
CA VAL A 81 -4.79 -16.16 -5.15
C VAL A 81 -5.24 -16.15 -3.68
N ALA A 82 -4.75 -17.11 -2.89
CA ALA A 82 -5.13 -17.26 -1.49
C ALA A 82 -4.73 -16.02 -0.65
N ASP A 83 -5.67 -15.60 0.23
CA ASP A 83 -5.78 -14.38 1.05
C ASP A 83 -4.49 -13.59 1.33
N ARG A 84 -4.48 -12.29 1.04
CA ARG A 84 -3.26 -11.46 1.17
C ARG A 84 -3.54 -9.98 1.41
N THR A 85 -2.67 -9.36 2.17
CA THR A 85 -2.44 -7.92 2.18
C THR A 85 -0.95 -7.72 2.43
N GLN A 86 -0.22 -7.07 1.53
CA GLN A 86 1.21 -6.82 1.67
C GLN A 86 1.53 -5.41 1.17
N PHE A 87 2.33 -4.64 1.91
CA PHE A 87 2.79 -3.31 1.50
C PHE A 87 4.19 -3.07 2.04
N LEU A 88 5.20 -2.92 1.18
CA LEU A 88 6.61 -2.98 1.56
C LEU A 88 7.45 -1.92 0.86
N GLY A 89 8.45 -1.40 1.57
CA GLY A 89 9.33 -0.36 1.06
C GLY A 89 10.50 -0.81 0.16
N ALA A 90 10.36 -1.89 -0.64
CA ALA A 90 11.35 -2.46 -1.59
C ALA A 90 12.58 -3.27 -1.07
N TRP A 91 12.33 -4.20 -0.14
CA TRP A 91 13.27 -5.20 0.44
C TRP A 91 14.05 -6.07 -0.57
N TRP A 92 13.68 -6.05 -1.85
CA TRP A 92 14.13 -7.06 -2.84
C TRP A 92 14.99 -6.50 -3.97
N HIS A 93 15.01 -5.19 -4.16
CA HIS A 93 15.70 -4.57 -5.28
C HIS A 93 17.18 -4.36 -4.95
N THR A 94 18.07 -5.04 -5.69
CA THR A 94 19.53 -5.03 -5.47
C THR A 94 20.27 -4.64 -6.74
N THR A 95 21.34 -3.85 -6.55
CA THR A 95 22.24 -3.41 -7.62
C THR A 95 23.51 -4.27 -7.74
N ASP A 96 23.63 -5.34 -6.95
CA ASP A 96 24.89 -6.07 -6.82
C ASP A 96 25.23 -7.03 -7.98
N THR A 97 26.49 -7.00 -8.39
CA THR A 97 27.08 -7.96 -9.32
C THR A 97 27.73 -9.15 -8.60
N PHE A 98 26.94 -10.21 -8.38
CA PHE A 98 27.25 -11.65 -8.29
C PHE A 98 28.44 -12.22 -7.47
N TYR A 99 29.37 -11.47 -6.87
CA TYR A 99 30.64 -12.07 -6.38
C TYR A 99 31.23 -11.53 -5.09
N SER A 100 30.47 -10.81 -4.27
CA SER A 100 30.96 -10.33 -2.97
C SER A 100 30.28 -11.08 -1.81
N PRO A 101 31.02 -11.54 -0.78
CA PRO A 101 30.40 -12.10 0.43
C PRO A 101 29.78 -11.02 1.34
N THR A 102 30.01 -9.74 1.01
CA THR A 102 29.51 -8.56 1.73
C THR A 102 28.56 -7.69 0.91
N GLU A 103 28.63 -7.74 -0.42
CA GLU A 103 27.76 -7.05 -1.38
C GLU A 103 26.94 -8.14 -2.09
N GLY A 104 25.62 -7.97 -2.30
CA GLY A 104 24.79 -9.04 -2.90
C GLY A 104 23.66 -9.62 -2.06
N ARG A 105 23.32 -8.97 -0.95
CA ARG A 105 22.11 -9.30 -0.18
C ARG A 105 20.89 -8.60 -0.78
N ALA A 106 19.69 -9.13 -0.53
CA ALA A 106 18.44 -8.49 -0.88
C ALA A 106 18.42 -7.05 -0.37
N GLY A 107 18.09 -6.10 -1.25
CA GLY A 107 18.06 -4.68 -0.91
C GLY A 107 19.40 -3.94 -0.97
N TRP A 108 20.50 -4.60 -1.35
CA TRP A 108 21.82 -3.95 -1.42
C TRP A 108 21.88 -2.85 -2.48
N GLY A 109 22.34 -1.67 -2.06
CA GLY A 109 22.42 -0.47 -2.91
C GLY A 109 21.07 0.23 -3.14
N ASN A 110 19.95 -0.31 -2.65
CA ASN A 110 18.72 0.46 -2.53
C ASN A 110 18.84 1.39 -1.31
N THR A 111 18.84 2.70 -1.56
CA THR A 111 18.94 3.73 -0.52
C THR A 111 17.59 4.32 -0.10
N THR A 112 16.55 4.07 -0.88
CA THR A 112 15.18 4.60 -0.67
C THR A 112 14.26 3.56 -0.04
N GLY A 113 14.60 2.28 -0.18
CA GLY A 113 13.99 1.16 0.50
C GLY A 113 14.97 0.44 1.41
N ASN A 114 14.50 -0.05 2.56
CA ASN A 114 15.02 -1.19 3.35
C ASN A 114 15.34 -0.93 4.82
N THR A 115 15.55 0.33 5.21
CA THR A 115 15.69 0.70 6.63
C THR A 115 15.28 2.16 6.86
N GLY A 116 14.78 2.45 8.07
CA GLY A 116 14.93 3.72 8.81
C GLY A 116 14.54 5.05 8.15
N VAL A 117 13.72 5.81 8.88
CA VAL A 117 13.02 7.10 8.57
C VAL A 117 11.79 6.91 7.70
N GLY A 118 10.97 5.94 8.10
CA GLY A 118 9.62 5.73 7.55
C GLY A 118 9.50 4.52 6.64
N PHE A 119 10.46 3.59 6.67
CA PHE A 119 10.34 2.34 5.95
C PHE A 119 9.11 1.58 6.43
N LEU A 120 8.27 1.11 5.51
CA LEU A 120 6.99 0.47 5.82
C LEU A 120 6.96 -0.94 5.25
N GLN A 121 6.63 -1.92 6.06
CA GLN A 121 6.44 -3.29 5.62
C GLN A 121 5.30 -3.94 6.40
N MET A 122 4.25 -4.42 5.75
CA MET A 122 3.25 -5.28 6.39
C MET A 122 2.92 -6.41 5.41
N PHE A 123 2.62 -7.61 5.93
CA PHE A 123 2.38 -8.83 5.16
C PHE A 123 1.36 -9.71 5.91
N ASP A 124 0.07 -9.40 5.84
CA ASP A 124 -0.95 -10.28 6.39
C ASP A 124 -1.43 -11.30 5.35
N ILE A 125 -1.08 -12.57 5.54
CA ILE A 125 -1.40 -13.70 4.63
C ILE A 125 -2.36 -14.69 5.31
N GLY A 126 -3.42 -14.15 5.88
CA GLY A 126 -4.76 -14.75 5.89
C GLY A 126 -5.82 -13.66 5.72
N ALA A 127 -5.38 -12.45 5.32
CA ALA A 127 -6.13 -11.21 5.35
C ALA A 127 -6.87 -10.96 6.68
N VAL A 128 -6.32 -11.41 7.82
CA VAL A 128 -7.06 -11.43 9.10
C VAL A 128 -7.20 -10.05 9.75
N SER A 129 -6.27 -9.14 9.44
CA SER A 129 -6.31 -7.74 9.87
C SER A 129 -7.05 -6.84 8.89
N THR A 130 -7.39 -7.32 7.69
CA THR A 130 -8.06 -6.52 6.66
C THR A 130 -9.58 -6.55 6.91
N THR A 131 -10.16 -5.40 7.18
CA THR A 131 -11.58 -5.25 7.51
C THR A 131 -12.42 -4.76 6.34
N GLY A 132 -11.79 -4.20 5.30
CA GLY A 132 -12.48 -3.74 4.10
C GLY A 132 -11.53 -3.62 2.92
N VAL A 133 -12.02 -4.02 1.74
CA VAL A 133 -11.37 -3.82 0.44
C VAL A 133 -12.44 -3.42 -0.57
N SER A 134 -12.15 -2.40 -1.37
CA SER A 134 -13.00 -1.95 -2.48
C SER A 134 -12.15 -1.64 -3.69
N MET A 135 -12.52 -2.18 -4.86
CA MET A 135 -11.82 -1.94 -6.11
C MET A 135 -12.80 -1.56 -7.22
N SER A 136 -12.42 -0.64 -8.11
CA SER A 136 -13.25 -0.32 -9.28
C SER A 136 -12.42 0.22 -10.44
N PHE A 137 -12.84 -0.10 -11.67
CA PHE A 137 -12.40 0.59 -12.88
C PHE A 137 -13.42 1.65 -13.30
N SER A 138 -12.93 2.77 -13.83
CA SER A 138 -13.72 3.88 -14.34
C SER A 138 -13.08 4.49 -15.59
N ASP A 139 -13.66 5.58 -16.11
CA ASP A 139 -13.14 6.36 -17.25
C ASP A 139 -12.87 5.53 -18.52
N PHE A 140 -13.92 4.97 -19.12
CA PHE A 140 -13.80 4.29 -20.40
C PHE A 140 -13.60 5.28 -21.56
N ASP A 141 -12.47 5.19 -22.26
CA ASP A 141 -12.09 6.13 -23.34
C ASP A 141 -12.61 5.75 -24.74
N GLY A 142 -13.31 4.62 -24.84
CA GLY A 142 -13.75 4.01 -26.10
C GLY A 142 -13.00 2.72 -26.46
N SER A 143 -11.84 2.48 -25.85
CA SER A 143 -11.03 1.25 -25.99
C SER A 143 -10.68 0.62 -24.65
N PHE A 144 -10.30 1.42 -23.66
CA PHE A 144 -9.79 0.99 -22.37
C PHE A 144 -10.48 1.69 -21.21
N TYR A 145 -10.55 1.02 -20.05
CA TYR A 145 -10.80 1.66 -18.76
C TYR A 145 -9.47 2.24 -18.25
N THR A 146 -9.40 3.56 -18.11
CA THR A 146 -8.11 4.25 -17.88
C THR A 146 -7.80 4.54 -16.42
N THR A 147 -8.78 4.37 -15.53
CA THR A 147 -8.69 4.73 -14.12
C THR A 147 -9.07 3.55 -13.24
N PHE A 148 -8.30 3.32 -12.16
CA PHE A 148 -8.55 2.30 -11.16
C PHE A 148 -8.48 2.88 -9.75
N ASP A 149 -9.48 2.60 -8.94
CA ASP A 149 -9.56 3.01 -7.53
C ASP A 149 -9.43 1.80 -6.61
N LEU A 150 -8.65 1.93 -5.53
CA LEU A 150 -8.58 0.98 -4.42
C LEU A 150 -8.78 1.71 -3.08
N SER A 151 -9.59 1.10 -2.21
CA SER A 151 -9.67 1.43 -0.79
C SER A 151 -9.45 0.17 0.04
N VAL A 152 -8.57 0.25 1.04
CA VAL A 152 -8.27 -0.82 2.01
C VAL A 152 -8.35 -0.23 3.41
N THR A 153 -9.01 -0.94 4.31
CA THR A 153 -8.97 -0.67 5.76
C THR A 153 -8.60 -1.92 6.51
N GLY A 154 -7.91 -1.74 7.64
CA GLY A 154 -7.66 -2.83 8.57
C GLY A 154 -7.20 -2.36 9.94
N GLU A 155 -7.06 -3.31 10.84
CA GLU A 155 -6.79 -3.08 12.26
C GLU A 155 -6.05 -4.27 12.88
N ASN A 156 -5.35 -4.00 13.98
CA ASN A 156 -4.67 -4.99 14.80
C ASN A 156 -3.67 -5.89 14.04
N ALA A 157 -2.98 -5.34 13.04
CA ALA A 157 -1.91 -6.06 12.35
C ALA A 157 -0.61 -5.97 13.17
N GLY A 158 -0.26 -7.07 13.85
CA GLY A 158 0.91 -7.16 14.71
C GLY A 158 2.08 -7.91 14.07
N GLU A 159 3.00 -8.37 14.93
CA GLU A 159 4.16 -9.17 14.53
C GLU A 159 3.76 -10.49 13.85
N ASP A 160 2.67 -11.10 14.29
CA ASP A 160 2.11 -12.34 13.70
C ASP A 160 1.55 -12.14 12.28
N GLN A 161 1.29 -10.89 11.85
CA GLN A 161 0.88 -10.48 10.50
C GLN A 161 2.01 -9.70 9.77
N PHE A 162 3.22 -9.82 10.30
CA PHE A 162 4.51 -9.27 9.86
C PHE A 162 4.52 -7.75 9.55
N SER A 163 3.92 -6.95 10.43
CA SER A 163 3.98 -5.49 10.39
C SER A 163 5.34 -4.92 10.85
N ARG A 164 5.83 -3.87 10.19
CA ARG A 164 7.08 -3.17 10.49
C ARG A 164 7.20 -1.84 9.73
N PHE A 165 6.63 -0.79 10.32
CA PHE A 165 7.07 0.59 10.13
C PHE A 165 8.39 0.83 10.91
N SER A 166 9.35 1.61 10.40
CA SER A 166 10.63 1.82 11.10
C SER A 166 11.19 3.25 10.90
N ALA A 167 10.98 4.11 11.90
CA ALA A 167 11.48 5.49 11.94
C ALA A 167 12.79 5.61 12.74
N MET A 168 13.75 6.39 12.27
CA MET A 168 15.09 6.65 12.87
C MET A 168 16.09 5.48 12.93
N GLY A 169 15.71 4.23 12.64
CA GLY A 169 16.67 3.14 12.43
C GLY A 169 16.07 1.75 12.59
N ASN A 170 16.82 0.70 12.26
CA ASN A 170 16.33 -0.68 12.17
C ASN A 170 16.58 -1.56 13.42
N ASN A 171 16.85 -0.94 14.57
CA ASN A 171 17.22 -1.68 15.79
C ASN A 171 15.98 -1.94 16.66
N GLY A 172 15.59 -3.21 16.79
CA GLY A 172 14.38 -3.59 17.53
C GLY A 172 13.08 -3.41 16.73
N ASP A 173 13.16 -3.52 15.40
CA ASP A 173 12.02 -3.35 14.52
C ASP A 173 10.89 -4.36 14.82
N GLY A 174 9.72 -3.83 15.19
CA GLY A 174 8.51 -4.58 15.51
C GLY A 174 7.45 -3.64 16.08
N GLY A 175 6.20 -3.85 15.71
CA GLY A 175 5.10 -3.01 16.18
C GLY A 175 3.73 -3.50 15.74
N VAL A 176 2.73 -2.68 16.03
CA VAL A 176 1.32 -3.00 15.77
C VAL A 176 0.66 -1.82 15.06
N TRP A 177 -0.03 -2.11 13.97
CA TRP A 177 -1.04 -1.19 13.44
C TRP A 177 -2.31 -1.33 14.23
N HIS A 178 -2.65 -0.31 15.03
CA HIS A 178 -3.96 -0.22 15.68
C HIS A 178 -5.07 0.02 14.65
N GLY A 179 -4.74 0.76 13.59
CA GLY A 179 -5.61 0.94 12.43
C GLY A 179 -4.79 1.46 11.26
N TYR A 180 -5.14 1.01 10.06
CA TYR A 180 -4.54 1.48 8.81
C TYR A 180 -5.60 1.64 7.72
N ALA A 181 -5.36 2.61 6.84
CA ALA A 181 -6.19 2.87 5.67
C ALA A 181 -5.32 3.25 4.48
N ILE A 182 -5.64 2.68 3.32
CA ILE A 182 -4.97 2.95 2.05
C ILE A 182 -6.04 3.29 1.04
N ASN A 183 -5.91 4.45 0.41
CA ASN A 183 -6.75 4.88 -0.68
C ASN A 183 -5.85 5.24 -1.86
N LEU A 184 -6.16 4.76 -3.05
CA LEU A 184 -5.43 5.14 -4.25
C LEU A 184 -6.33 5.23 -5.47
N THR A 185 -5.91 6.08 -6.39
CA THR A 185 -6.42 6.20 -7.76
C THR A 185 -5.22 6.13 -8.69
N ALA A 186 -5.15 5.08 -9.51
CA ALA A 186 -4.14 4.90 -10.55
C ALA A 186 -4.74 5.24 -11.92
N THR A 187 -3.98 5.94 -12.77
CA THR A 187 -4.44 6.31 -14.12
C THR A 187 -3.46 5.90 -15.22
N GLY A 188 -3.89 5.98 -16.47
CA GLY A 188 -3.11 5.55 -17.64
C GLY A 188 -3.11 4.04 -17.83
N LEU A 189 -4.11 3.36 -17.28
CA LEU A 189 -4.28 1.93 -17.40
C LEU A 189 -4.93 1.56 -18.74
N GLU A 190 -4.63 0.35 -19.21
CA GLU A 190 -5.23 -0.26 -20.41
C GLU A 190 -6.21 -1.35 -19.98
N GLY A 191 -7.16 -1.02 -19.11
CA GLY A 191 -8.13 -1.97 -18.56
C GLY A 191 -9.09 -2.52 -19.62
N VAL A 192 -9.17 -3.84 -19.76
CA VAL A 192 -10.05 -4.55 -20.72
C VAL A 192 -10.93 -5.59 -20.04
N GLY A 193 -12.12 -5.81 -20.60
CA GLY A 193 -13.00 -6.88 -20.14
C GLY A 193 -12.48 -8.25 -20.58
N ILE A 194 -12.02 -9.08 -19.64
CA ILE A 194 -11.49 -10.43 -19.92
C ILE A 194 -12.52 -11.54 -19.73
N SER A 195 -13.58 -11.27 -18.98
CA SER A 195 -14.76 -12.13 -18.83
C SER A 195 -15.96 -11.31 -18.35
N PRO A 196 -17.20 -11.85 -18.33
CA PRO A 196 -18.37 -11.09 -17.89
C PRO A 196 -18.19 -10.48 -16.49
N GLY A 197 -18.12 -9.15 -16.43
CA GLY A 197 -17.94 -8.38 -15.20
C GLY A 197 -16.51 -8.31 -14.66
N VAL A 198 -15.52 -8.89 -15.34
CA VAL A 198 -14.11 -8.82 -14.93
C VAL A 198 -13.35 -7.88 -15.86
N ILE A 199 -12.76 -6.84 -15.28
CA ILE A 199 -11.88 -5.89 -15.97
C ILE A 199 -10.46 -6.09 -15.43
N GLU A 200 -9.49 -6.15 -16.34
CA GLU A 200 -8.07 -6.32 -16.01
C GLU A 200 -7.19 -5.37 -16.81
N SER A 201 -6.17 -4.83 -16.16
CA SER A 201 -5.06 -4.11 -16.77
C SER A 201 -3.74 -4.79 -16.40
N THR A 202 -2.87 -4.98 -17.38
CA THR A 202 -1.52 -5.55 -17.21
C THR A 202 -0.41 -4.61 -17.70
N ASN A 203 -0.66 -3.30 -17.70
CA ASN A 203 0.33 -2.28 -18.02
C ASN A 203 0.69 -1.48 -16.77
N GLN A 204 1.76 -0.69 -16.86
CA GLN A 204 2.17 0.20 -15.78
C GLN A 204 1.30 1.47 -15.76
N PRO A 205 0.86 1.94 -14.59
CA PRO A 205 0.15 3.21 -14.49
C PRO A 205 1.08 4.37 -14.87
N THR A 206 0.49 5.45 -15.40
CA THR A 206 1.22 6.69 -15.71
C THR A 206 1.15 7.71 -14.58
N ASP A 207 0.15 7.60 -13.70
CA ASP A 207 0.01 8.46 -12.52
C ASP A 207 -0.65 7.71 -11.35
N VAL A 208 -0.41 8.20 -10.13
CA VAL A 208 -1.07 7.73 -8.91
C VAL A 208 -1.35 8.91 -7.99
N SER A 209 -2.51 8.88 -7.36
CA SER A 209 -2.84 9.77 -6.24
C SER A 209 -3.46 8.95 -5.11
N GLY A 210 -3.37 9.43 -3.88
CA GLY A 210 -3.90 8.72 -2.73
C GLY A 210 -3.03 8.84 -1.50
N SER A 211 -3.32 8.01 -0.50
CA SER A 211 -2.67 8.07 0.79
C SER A 211 -2.57 6.72 1.49
N ILE A 212 -1.52 6.56 2.28
CA ILE A 212 -1.39 5.54 3.33
C ILE A 212 -1.47 6.27 4.68
N SER A 213 -2.38 5.86 5.55
CA SER A 213 -2.54 6.48 6.87
C SER A 213 -2.79 5.44 7.95
N GLY A 214 -2.47 5.77 9.20
CA GLY A 214 -2.81 4.90 10.32
C GLY A 214 -2.17 5.31 11.64
N LEU A 215 -2.46 4.50 12.66
CA LEU A 215 -1.86 4.57 13.98
C LEU A 215 -0.99 3.33 14.21
N PHE A 216 0.32 3.54 14.32
CA PHE A 216 1.30 2.49 14.56
C PHE A 216 1.90 2.63 15.96
N GLU A 217 2.12 1.53 16.66
CA GLU A 217 2.82 1.51 17.94
C GLU A 217 4.14 0.75 17.82
N ILE A 218 5.25 1.42 18.15
CA ILE A 218 6.53 0.75 18.38
C ILE A 218 6.60 0.39 19.86
N THR A 219 6.58 -0.91 20.16
CA THR A 219 6.61 -1.45 21.53
C THR A 219 8.03 -1.76 22.01
N SER A 220 9.00 -1.80 21.10
CA SER A 220 10.40 -2.12 21.41
C SER A 220 11.16 -0.92 21.97
N THR A 221 11.83 -1.12 23.11
CA THR A 221 12.64 -0.08 23.79
C THR A 221 14.09 -0.02 23.33
N ALA A 222 14.48 -0.87 22.37
CA ALA A 222 15.88 -1.08 21.98
C ALA A 222 16.55 0.14 21.29
N ALA A 223 15.81 1.21 21.02
CA ALA A 223 16.33 2.38 20.30
C ALA A 223 15.78 3.74 20.75
N GLY A 224 15.02 3.83 21.86
CA GLY A 224 14.39 5.10 22.27
C GLY A 224 13.34 5.60 21.26
N GLN A 225 12.80 4.69 20.44
CA GLN A 225 11.80 4.93 19.38
C GLN A 225 10.40 4.46 19.81
N GLU A 226 10.23 4.03 21.05
CA GLU A 226 8.94 3.60 21.58
C GLU A 226 7.89 4.71 21.52
N GLY A 227 6.65 4.33 21.24
CA GLY A 227 5.52 5.25 21.26
C GLY A 227 4.55 5.04 20.12
N PHE A 228 3.65 6.01 20.00
CA PHE A 228 2.54 5.99 19.07
C PHE A 228 2.81 6.93 17.91
N TYR A 229 2.65 6.42 16.69
CA TYR A 229 2.95 7.11 15.45
C TYR A 229 1.67 7.30 14.67
N VAL A 230 1.26 8.55 14.49
CA VAL A 230 0.22 8.90 13.53
C VAL A 230 0.91 9.08 12.18
N VAL A 231 0.71 8.12 11.28
CA VAL A 231 1.32 8.05 9.96
C VAL A 231 0.36 8.67 8.93
N ASN A 232 0.88 9.56 8.11
CA ASN A 232 0.16 10.17 6.98
C ASN A 232 1.11 10.35 5.80
N LEU A 233 0.92 9.51 4.77
CA LEU A 233 1.76 9.42 3.59
C LEU A 233 0.91 9.65 2.35
N ALA A 234 1.42 10.43 1.41
CA ALA A 234 0.90 10.54 0.05
C ALA A 234 1.57 9.51 -0.85
N LEU A 235 0.80 8.93 -1.78
CA LEU A 235 1.35 8.06 -2.83
C LEU A 235 1.96 8.92 -3.95
N SER A 236 3.04 8.43 -4.56
CA SER A 236 3.72 9.09 -5.67
C SER A 236 4.14 8.11 -6.76
N MET A 237 4.51 8.65 -7.93
CA MET A 237 5.17 7.89 -8.99
C MET A 237 6.70 7.91 -8.86
N ASP A 238 7.23 8.45 -7.77
CA ASP A 238 8.67 8.51 -7.50
C ASP A 238 9.08 7.20 -6.81
N ASN A 239 9.77 6.35 -7.56
CA ASN A 239 10.22 5.05 -7.09
C ASN A 239 11.61 4.80 -7.70
N TRP A 240 12.63 4.81 -6.84
CA TRP A 240 14.01 4.65 -7.26
C TRP A 240 14.23 3.29 -7.91
N ALA A 241 13.65 2.24 -7.34
CA ALA A 241 13.84 0.90 -7.86
C ALA A 241 13.27 0.78 -9.29
N TRP A 242 12.11 1.41 -9.54
CA TRP A 242 11.53 1.51 -10.87
C TRP A 242 12.44 2.24 -11.86
N ASP A 243 13.02 3.36 -11.45
CA ASP A 243 13.94 4.14 -12.28
C ASP A 243 15.21 3.37 -12.64
N ASN A 244 15.66 2.49 -11.74
CA ASN A 244 16.87 1.67 -11.89
C ASN A 244 16.57 0.23 -12.34
N ARG A 245 15.34 -0.06 -12.79
CA ARG A 245 14.87 -1.43 -13.06
C ARG A 245 15.71 -2.26 -14.03
N ASN A 246 16.40 -1.60 -14.97
CA ASN A 246 17.23 -2.28 -15.97
C ASN A 246 18.63 -2.62 -15.43
N ASP A 247 19.03 -2.00 -14.33
CA ASP A 247 20.33 -2.17 -13.68
C ASP A 247 20.23 -3.03 -12.42
N LEU A 248 19.00 -3.44 -12.06
CA LEU A 248 18.80 -4.36 -10.97
C LEU A 248 19.21 -5.78 -11.35
N THR A 249 19.82 -6.47 -10.40
CA THR A 249 20.30 -7.82 -10.64
C THR A 249 19.16 -8.82 -10.43
N PRO A 250 18.88 -9.68 -11.43
CA PRO A 250 17.94 -10.77 -11.25
C PRO A 250 18.52 -11.78 -10.24
N LEU A 251 17.75 -12.21 -9.23
CA LEU A 251 18.25 -13.19 -8.26
C LEU A 251 18.62 -14.50 -8.98
N VAL A 252 19.79 -15.02 -8.66
CA VAL A 252 20.13 -16.43 -8.88
C VAL A 252 20.01 -17.15 -7.55
N SER A 253 19.37 -18.32 -7.59
CA SER A 253 19.17 -19.22 -6.46
C SER A 253 20.37 -19.28 -5.52
N SER A 254 20.17 -19.06 -4.22
CA SER A 254 21.14 -19.54 -3.23
C SER A 254 21.24 -21.08 -3.31
N ASP A 255 22.43 -21.64 -3.06
CA ASP A 255 22.76 -23.09 -3.05
C ASP A 255 21.95 -23.90 -2.00
N GLY A 256 20.63 -23.91 -2.13
CA GLY A 256 19.68 -24.50 -1.18
C GLY A 256 18.27 -24.72 -1.73
N GLY A 257 18.00 -24.37 -3.00
CA GLY A 257 16.76 -24.72 -3.70
C GLY A 257 15.59 -23.73 -3.55
N ASP A 258 15.67 -22.76 -2.64
CA ASP A 258 14.67 -21.71 -2.52
C ASP A 258 15.01 -20.55 -3.47
N THR A 259 14.23 -20.42 -4.54
CA THR A 259 14.22 -19.25 -5.42
C THR A 259 13.31 -18.19 -4.82
N PHE A 260 13.86 -17.05 -4.40
CA PHE A 260 13.09 -15.85 -4.11
C PHE A 260 13.34 -14.82 -5.23
N PHE A 261 12.25 -14.36 -5.87
CA PHE A 261 12.09 -13.24 -6.82
C PHE A 261 13.17 -13.00 -7.91
N ASP A 262 12.81 -13.14 -9.19
CA ASP A 262 13.67 -12.93 -10.37
C ASP A 262 14.24 -11.49 -10.57
N GLY A 263 14.01 -10.51 -9.69
CA GLY A 263 14.52 -9.13 -9.87
C GLY A 263 14.03 -8.39 -11.12
N SER A 264 13.35 -9.08 -12.05
CA SER A 264 12.53 -8.49 -13.08
C SER A 264 11.43 -7.66 -12.43
N PHE A 265 11.18 -6.48 -12.96
CA PHE A 265 10.00 -5.69 -12.61
C PHE A 265 8.83 -6.25 -13.42
N PRO A 266 7.91 -7.04 -12.80
CA PRO A 266 6.74 -7.48 -13.52
C PRO A 266 5.86 -6.29 -13.88
N ASP A 267 5.05 -6.49 -14.91
CA ASP A 267 3.97 -5.57 -15.18
C ASP A 267 3.03 -5.47 -13.97
N SER A 268 2.51 -4.26 -13.75
CA SER A 268 1.47 -4.06 -12.75
C SER A 268 0.21 -4.80 -13.18
N VAL A 269 -0.50 -5.39 -12.22
CA VAL A 269 -1.79 -6.05 -12.44
C VAL A 269 -2.84 -5.36 -11.60
N PHE A 270 -3.90 -4.89 -12.26
CA PHE A 270 -5.10 -4.33 -11.64
C PHE A 270 -6.30 -5.09 -12.16
N ARG A 271 -7.05 -5.72 -11.26
CA ARG A 271 -8.20 -6.56 -11.63
C ARG A 271 -9.34 -6.29 -10.69
N VAL A 272 -10.54 -6.19 -11.25
CA VAL A 272 -11.81 -6.14 -10.52
C VAL A 272 -12.62 -7.37 -10.90
N VAL A 273 -13.19 -8.05 -9.92
CA VAL A 273 -14.11 -9.19 -10.10
C VAL A 273 -15.46 -8.88 -9.43
N PRO A 274 -16.60 -9.28 -10.04
CA PRO A 274 -17.89 -9.05 -9.43
C PRO A 274 -17.98 -9.74 -8.08
N ALA A 275 -18.52 -9.05 -7.08
CA ALA A 275 -18.80 -9.67 -5.79
C ALA A 275 -19.65 -10.95 -5.99
N PRO A 276 -19.38 -12.06 -5.29
CA PRO A 276 -20.10 -13.33 -5.47
C PRO A 276 -21.64 -13.19 -5.40
N GLY A 277 -22.13 -12.24 -4.60
CA GLY A 277 -23.55 -11.92 -4.49
C GLY A 277 -24.13 -11.20 -5.72
N ALA A 278 -23.35 -10.36 -6.41
CA ALA A 278 -23.81 -9.60 -7.57
C ALA A 278 -24.12 -10.52 -8.76
N ALA A 279 -23.30 -11.54 -8.99
CA ALA A 279 -23.52 -12.54 -10.04
C ALA A 279 -24.83 -13.32 -9.85
N ALA A 280 -25.19 -13.64 -8.60
CA ALA A 280 -26.44 -14.32 -8.28
C ALA A 280 -27.68 -13.48 -8.60
N PHE A 281 -27.62 -12.16 -8.40
CA PHE A 281 -28.72 -11.25 -8.77
C PHE A 281 -28.92 -11.15 -10.28
N PHE A 282 -27.84 -11.14 -11.08
CA PHE A 282 -27.96 -11.17 -12.54
C PHE A 282 -28.55 -12.49 -13.03
N ALA A 283 -28.14 -13.62 -12.45
CA ALA A 283 -28.69 -14.94 -12.79
C ALA A 283 -30.19 -15.05 -12.47
N LEU A 284 -30.61 -14.56 -11.30
CA LEU A 284 -32.02 -14.59 -10.87
C LEU A 284 -32.88 -13.58 -11.65
N GLY A 285 -32.36 -12.38 -11.92
CA GLY A 285 -33.03 -11.37 -12.73
C GLY A 285 -33.26 -11.84 -14.17
N GLY A 286 -32.25 -12.48 -14.77
CA GLY A 286 -32.35 -13.10 -16.09
C GLY A 286 -33.38 -14.23 -16.14
N ALA A 287 -33.40 -15.10 -15.13
CA ALA A 287 -34.38 -16.18 -15.02
C ALA A 287 -35.83 -15.66 -14.86
N ALA A 288 -36.03 -14.60 -14.07
CA ALA A 288 -37.33 -13.97 -13.90
C ALA A 288 -37.83 -13.30 -15.19
N LEU A 289 -36.93 -12.66 -15.96
CA LEU A 289 -37.27 -12.07 -17.26
C LEU A 289 -37.58 -13.14 -18.32
N ALA A 290 -36.82 -14.23 -18.36
CA ALA A 290 -37.03 -15.35 -19.27
C ALA A 290 -38.37 -16.07 -19.00
N ARG A 291 -38.79 -16.14 -17.74
CA ARG A 291 -40.08 -16.73 -17.34
C ARG A 291 -41.28 -15.85 -17.68
N ARG A 292 -41.10 -14.53 -17.82
CA ARG A 292 -42.15 -13.58 -18.25
C ARG A 292 -42.36 -13.52 -19.77
N ARG A 293 -41.46 -14.12 -20.56
CA ARG A 293 -41.56 -14.20 -22.04
C ARG A 293 -42.15 -15.52 -22.55
N ARG A 294 -42.69 -16.35 -21.66
CA ARG A 294 -43.54 -17.51 -22.00
C ARG A 294 -44.95 -17.24 -21.49
#